data_AF-A0A4P7Z1J5-F1
#
_entry.id   AF-A0A4P7Z1J5-F1
#
_cell.length_a   1.000
_cell.length_b   1.000
_cell.length_c   1.000
_cell.angle_alpha   90.00
_cell.angle_beta   90.00
_cell.angle_gamma   90.00
#
_symmetry.space_group_name_H-M   'P 1'
#
loop_
_entity.id
_entity.type
_entity.pdbx_description
1 polymer ?
#
loop_
_entity_poly.entity_id
_entity_poly.type
_entity_poly.pdbx_seq_one_letter_code
_entity_poly.pdbx_strand_id
1 'polypeptide(L)'
;MVSAAVRQVFVQPDHKNAGEVWGHVADQLRARFPKVAALLDDAEHDVLAYMDYPEARRTKLHLTNPLERLNKEAKRRTDVVGTFPNEESVRRLVGAILLKQNDDWQLQHRYLTLETMAGIAAADEPAITLLPSAKAT
;
A
#
# COMPACT_ATOMS: atom_id res chain seq x y z
N MET A 1 6.84 8.66 -18.70
CA MET A 1 7.72 7.59 -19.22
C MET A 1 8.15 6.63 -18.11
N VAL A 2 8.86 7.08 -17.06
CA VAL A 2 9.31 6.21 -15.95
C VAL A 2 8.17 5.44 -15.25
N SER A 3 7.09 6.12 -14.84
CA SER A 3 5.95 5.46 -14.19
C SER A 3 5.24 4.42 -15.06
N ALA A 4 5.20 4.63 -16.39
CA ALA A 4 4.59 3.66 -17.30
C ALA A 4 5.45 2.40 -17.45
N ALA A 5 6.78 2.55 -17.51
CA ALA A 5 7.71 1.42 -17.56
C ALA A 5 7.63 0.59 -16.28
N VAL A 6 7.67 1.22 -15.10
CA VAL A 6 7.57 0.52 -13.81
C VAL A 6 6.22 -0.20 -13.64
N ARG A 7 5.12 0.36 -14.15
CA ARG A 7 3.80 -0.31 -14.14
C ARG A 7 3.78 -1.63 -14.90
N GLN A 8 4.66 -1.84 -15.88
CA GLN A 8 4.73 -3.10 -16.63
C GLN A 8 5.19 -4.28 -15.76
N VAL A 9 5.91 -4.02 -14.66
CA VAL A 9 6.32 -5.08 -13.73
C VAL A 9 5.11 -5.65 -12.99
N PHE A 10 4.17 -4.80 -12.59
CA PHE A 10 3.02 -5.20 -11.76
C PHE A 10 1.94 -5.99 -12.51
N VAL A 11 2.02 -6.06 -13.85
CA VAL A 11 1.10 -6.86 -14.69
C VAL A 11 1.68 -8.23 -15.06
N GLN A 12 2.88 -8.57 -14.61
CA GLN A 12 3.49 -9.88 -14.88
C GLN A 12 2.80 -11.00 -14.09
N PRO A 13 2.70 -12.21 -14.66
CA PRO A 13 1.95 -13.31 -14.05
C PRO A 13 2.66 -13.92 -12.84
N ASP A 14 3.99 -13.89 -12.82
CA ASP A 14 4.82 -14.53 -11.80
C ASP A 14 6.07 -13.72 -11.47
N HIS A 15 6.69 -14.09 -10.34
CA HIS A 15 7.86 -13.42 -9.79
C HIS A 15 9.07 -13.43 -10.74
N LYS A 16 9.24 -14.50 -11.53
CA LYS A 16 10.38 -14.61 -12.44
C LYS A 16 10.25 -13.60 -13.57
N ASN A 17 9.10 -13.59 -14.25
CA ASN A 17 8.80 -12.64 -15.31
C ASN A 17 8.84 -11.19 -14.80
N ALA A 18 8.36 -10.96 -13.58
CA ALA A 18 8.43 -9.64 -12.94
C ALA A 18 9.87 -9.16 -12.71
N GLY A 19 10.76 -10.02 -12.21
CA GLY A 19 12.18 -9.70 -12.02
C GLY A 19 12.90 -9.43 -13.34
N GLU A 20 12.63 -10.22 -14.38
CA GLU A 20 13.21 -9.99 -15.72
C GLU A 20 12.80 -8.62 -16.29
N VAL A 21 11.51 -8.26 -16.19
CA VAL A 21 11.03 -6.94 -16.63
C VAL A 21 11.57 -5.82 -15.72
N TRP A 22 11.69 -6.06 -14.41
CA TRP A 22 12.25 -5.10 -13.47
C TRP A 22 13.69 -4.73 -13.82
N GLY A 23 14.56 -5.73 -14.00
CA GLY A 23 15.94 -5.51 -14.42
C GLY A 23 16.03 -4.77 -15.75
N HIS A 24 15.19 -5.14 -16.73
CA HIS A 24 15.15 -4.43 -18.01
C HIS A 24 14.76 -2.95 -17.88
N VAL A 25 13.78 -2.63 -17.01
CA VAL A 25 13.39 -1.24 -16.73
C VAL A 25 14.51 -0.49 -16.02
N ALA A 26 15.19 -1.11 -15.05
CA ALA A 26 16.32 -0.50 -14.36
C ALA A 26 17.46 -0.17 -15.33
N ASP A 27 17.81 -1.10 -16.23
CA ASP A 27 18.83 -0.93 -17.26
C ASP A 27 18.51 0.25 -18.20
N GLN A 28 17.27 0.34 -18.70
CA GLN A 28 16.82 1.43 -19.57
C GLN A 28 16.94 2.81 -18.89
N LEU A 29 16.68 2.87 -17.58
CA LEU A 29 16.71 4.11 -16.82
C LEU A 29 18.13 4.49 -16.38
N ARG A 30 19.07 3.54 -16.33
CA ARG A 30 20.40 3.74 -15.75
C ARG A 30 21.20 4.88 -16.40
N ALA A 31 21.12 5.01 -17.73
CA ALA A 31 21.85 6.07 -18.46
C ALA A 31 21.34 7.48 -18.15
N ARG A 32 20.03 7.67 -18.00
CA ARG A 32 19.41 9.00 -17.83
C ARG A 32 19.09 9.33 -16.37
N PHE A 33 18.82 8.32 -15.56
CA PHE A 33 18.35 8.42 -14.18
C PHE A 33 19.06 7.37 -13.29
N PRO A 34 20.40 7.49 -13.10
CA PRO A 34 21.19 6.49 -12.38
C PRO A 34 20.72 6.28 -10.93
N LYS A 35 20.25 7.34 -10.25
CA LYS A 35 19.68 7.24 -8.91
C LYS A 35 18.38 6.42 -8.86
N VAL A 36 17.56 6.51 -9.91
CA VAL A 36 16.32 5.73 -10.00
C VAL A 36 16.65 4.27 -10.28
N ALA A 37 17.61 4.00 -11.16
CA ALA A 37 18.06 2.64 -11.41
C ALA A 37 18.62 1.97 -10.14
N ALA A 38 19.49 2.65 -9.39
CA ALA A 38 20.00 2.13 -8.12
C ALA A 38 18.87 1.85 -7.11
N LEU A 39 17.89 2.75 -7.00
CA LEU A 39 16.72 2.53 -6.14
C LEU A 39 15.89 1.32 -6.58
N LEU A 40 15.74 1.08 -7.90
CA LEU A 40 15.06 -0.10 -8.40
C LEU A 40 15.87 -1.37 -8.07
N ASP A 41 17.18 -1.35 -8.28
CA ASP A 41 18.06 -2.49 -7.98
C ASP A 41 17.97 -2.87 -6.49
N ASP A 42 17.95 -1.89 -5.57
CA ASP A 42 17.84 -2.13 -4.13
C ASP A 42 16.43 -2.60 -3.70
N ALA A 43 15.38 -2.15 -4.38
CA ALA A 43 13.99 -2.37 -3.97
C ALA A 43 13.33 -3.62 -4.59
N GLU A 44 13.99 -4.32 -5.51
CA GLU A 44 13.40 -5.43 -6.27
C GLU A 44 12.76 -6.48 -5.35
N HIS A 45 13.52 -6.96 -4.37
CA HIS A 45 13.07 -8.02 -3.47
C HIS A 45 11.83 -7.60 -2.67
N ASP A 46 11.88 -6.41 -2.06
CA ASP A 46 10.79 -5.90 -1.22
C ASP A 46 9.53 -5.59 -2.03
N VAL A 47 9.70 -5.06 -3.25
CA VAL A 47 8.58 -4.68 -4.11
C VAL A 47 7.94 -5.89 -4.77
N LEU A 48 8.67 -6.97 -5.05
CA LEU A 48 8.13 -8.18 -5.68
C LEU A 48 7.60 -9.21 -4.67
N ALA A 49 7.89 -9.06 -3.37
CA ALA A 49 7.42 -9.96 -2.31
C ALA A 49 5.90 -10.18 -2.28
N TYR A 50 5.09 -9.22 -2.74
CA TYR A 50 3.63 -9.41 -2.80
C TYR A 50 3.20 -10.52 -3.79
N MET A 51 4.06 -10.91 -4.73
CA MET A 51 3.77 -11.94 -5.73
C MET A 51 3.70 -13.34 -5.13
N ASP A 52 4.23 -13.55 -3.92
CA ASP A 52 4.10 -14.81 -3.18
C ASP A 52 2.67 -15.04 -2.67
N TYR A 53 1.84 -14.00 -2.65
CA TYR A 53 0.43 -14.11 -2.30
C TYR A 53 -0.43 -14.53 -3.50
N PRO A 54 -1.59 -15.19 -3.24
CA PRO A 54 -2.55 -15.53 -4.28
C PRO A 54 -2.94 -14.33 -5.15
N GLU A 55 -3.07 -14.55 -6.46
CA GLU A 55 -3.31 -13.51 -7.48
C GLU A 55 -4.48 -12.58 -7.12
N ALA A 56 -5.59 -13.14 -6.64
CA ALA A 56 -6.78 -12.39 -6.22
C ALA A 56 -6.51 -11.30 -5.17
N ARG A 57 -5.38 -11.37 -4.45
CA ARG A 57 -5.01 -10.46 -3.36
C ARG A 57 -3.92 -9.48 -3.75
N ARG A 58 -3.12 -9.81 -4.76
CA ARG A 58 -1.96 -9.03 -5.21
C ARG A 58 -2.33 -7.58 -5.47
N THR A 59 -3.45 -7.32 -6.13
CA THR A 59 -3.96 -5.97 -6.44
C THR A 59 -4.20 -5.11 -5.19
N LYS A 60 -4.58 -5.71 -4.05
CA LYS A 60 -4.75 -4.97 -2.80
C LYS A 60 -3.43 -4.67 -2.09
N LEU A 61 -2.38 -5.45 -2.36
CA LEU A 61 -1.09 -5.32 -1.71
C LEU A 61 -0.19 -4.30 -2.40
N HIS A 62 -0.12 -4.29 -3.73
CA HIS A 62 0.76 -3.37 -4.46
C HIS A 62 0.12 -2.00 -4.78
N LEU A 63 -1.21 -1.84 -4.60
CA LEU A 63 -1.88 -0.56 -4.84
C LEU A 63 -1.80 0.35 -3.61
N THR A 64 -1.29 1.57 -3.81
CA THR A 64 -1.18 2.62 -2.80
C THR A 64 -2.41 3.53 -2.71
N ASN A 65 -3.47 3.26 -3.48
CA ASN A 65 -4.66 4.14 -3.59
C ASN A 65 -5.29 4.54 -2.24
N PRO A 66 -5.46 3.64 -1.25
CA PRO A 66 -6.01 4.04 0.05
C PRO A 66 -5.10 5.02 0.80
N LEU A 67 -3.78 4.77 0.76
CA LEU A 67 -2.78 5.62 1.39
C LEU A 67 -2.72 6.99 0.71
N GLU A 68 -2.73 7.02 -0.62
CA GLU A 68 -2.74 8.27 -1.40
C GLU A 68 -3.99 9.11 -1.13
N ARG A 69 -5.16 8.47 -1.05
CA ARG A 69 -6.42 9.14 -0.70
C ARG A 69 -6.37 9.71 0.72
N LEU A 70 -5.84 8.95 1.68
CA LEU A 70 -5.66 9.40 3.05
C LEU A 70 -4.69 10.58 3.14
N ASN A 71 -3.54 10.50 2.47
CA ASN A 71 -2.55 11.57 2.43
C ASN A 71 -3.12 12.84 1.77
N LYS A 72 -3.91 12.69 0.70
CA LYS A 72 -4.59 13.82 0.06
C LYS A 72 -5.58 14.49 1.00
N GLU A 73 -6.32 13.72 1.80
CA GLU A 73 -7.26 14.26 2.79
C GLU A 73 -6.54 14.94 3.94
N ALA A 74 -5.46 14.34 4.46
CA ALA A 74 -4.61 14.95 5.48
C ALA A 74 -4.08 16.31 5.00
N LYS A 75 -3.48 16.34 3.80
CA LYS A 75 -2.99 17.56 3.17
C LYS A 75 -4.09 18.61 3.01
N ARG A 76 -5.25 18.23 2.46
CA ARG A 76 -6.38 19.14 2.23
C ARG A 76 -6.86 19.79 3.53
N ARG A 77 -6.92 19.05 4.65
CA ARG A 77 -7.36 19.61 5.94
C ARG A 77 -6.30 20.46 6.63
N THR A 78 -5.03 20.11 6.49
CA THR A 78 -3.93 20.94 7.02
C THR A 78 -3.76 22.23 6.24
N ASP A 79 -4.00 22.21 4.92
CA ASP A 79 -3.91 23.38 4.05
C ASP A 79 -4.91 24.48 4.46
N VAL A 80 -6.08 24.11 4.98
CA VAL A 80 -7.08 25.07 5.51
C VAL A 80 -6.61 25.78 6.78
N VAL A 81 -5.84 25.09 7.63
CA VAL A 81 -5.30 25.66 8.87
C VAL A 81 -4.11 26.58 8.59
N GLY A 82 -3.30 26.25 7.57
CA GLY A 82 -2.15 27.04 7.13
C GLY A 82 -0.95 26.95 8.09
N THR A 83 -1.11 27.36 9.35
CA THR A 83 -0.05 27.30 10.38
C THR A 83 -0.62 26.81 11.70
N PHE A 84 0.07 25.83 12.31
CA PHE A 84 -0.32 25.28 13.62
C PHE A 84 0.43 25.97 14.76
N PRO A 85 -0.22 26.20 15.91
CA PRO A 85 0.42 26.87 17.06
C PRO A 85 1.40 25.96 17.81
N ASN A 86 1.29 24.63 17.68
CA ASN A 86 2.19 23.64 18.26
C ASN A 86 1.98 22.26 17.61
N GLU A 87 2.87 21.31 17.92
CA GLU A 87 2.82 19.95 17.40
C GLU A 87 1.56 19.17 17.84
N GLU A 88 1.11 19.38 19.08
CA GLU A 88 -0.08 18.71 19.61
C GLU A 88 -1.35 19.09 18.84
N SER A 89 -1.44 20.32 18.33
CA SER A 89 -2.56 20.76 17.51
C SER A 89 -2.62 20.05 16.15
N VAL A 90 -1.48 19.84 15.48
CA VAL A 90 -1.45 19.07 14.22
C VAL A 90 -1.71 17.59 14.46
N ARG A 91 -1.15 17.01 15.53
CA ARG A 91 -1.41 15.61 15.93
C ARG A 91 -2.90 15.36 16.14
N ARG A 92 -3.62 16.28 16.79
CA ARG A 92 -5.08 16.16 17.00
C ARG A 92 -5.86 16.19 15.69
N LEU A 93 -5.53 17.08 14.76
CA LEU A 93 -6.24 17.13 13.47
C LEU A 93 -5.98 15.87 12.64
N VAL A 94 -4.71 15.49 12.47
CA VAL A 94 -4.35 14.28 11.72
C VAL A 94 -4.93 13.04 12.39
N GLY A 95 -4.85 12.96 13.72
CA GLY A 95 -5.46 11.88 14.50
C GLY A 95 -6.96 11.76 14.28
N ALA A 96 -7.70 12.88 14.24
CA ALA A 96 -9.14 12.87 13.95
C ALA A 96 -9.45 12.38 12.52
N ILE A 97 -8.59 12.66 11.53
CA ILE A 97 -8.74 12.13 10.16
C ILE A 97 -8.53 10.62 10.14
N LEU A 98 -7.50 10.14 10.84
CA LEU A 98 -7.19 8.70 10.93
C LEU A 98 -8.30 7.94 11.65
N LEU A 99 -8.82 8.48 12.76
CA LEU A 99 -9.95 7.89 13.49
C LEU A 99 -11.17 7.78 12.59
N LYS A 100 -11.54 8.85 11.87
CA LYS A 100 -12.65 8.79 10.93
C LYS A 100 -12.43 7.72 9.85
N GLN A 101 -11.21 7.64 9.29
CA GLN A 101 -10.91 6.65 8.26
C GLN A 101 -10.99 5.21 8.80
N ASN A 102 -10.58 4.99 10.05
CA ASN A 102 -10.72 3.72 10.74
C ASN A 102 -12.20 3.35 10.95
N ASP A 103 -13.02 4.28 11.40
CA ASP A 103 -14.46 4.06 11.60
C ASP A 103 -15.15 3.69 10.27
N ASP A 104 -14.83 4.40 9.18
CA ASP A 104 -15.36 4.09 7.84
C ASP A 104 -14.99 2.65 7.39
N TRP A 105 -13.78 2.19 7.72
CA TRP A 105 -13.31 0.82 7.42
C TRP A 105 -13.96 -0.24 8.29
N GLN A 106 -14.22 0.04 9.56
CA GLN A 106 -14.89 -0.91 10.45
C GLN A 106 -16.36 -1.10 10.08
N LEU A 107 -17.05 -0.03 9.70
CA LEU A 107 -18.50 -0.02 9.55
C LEU A 107 -19.00 -0.37 8.14
N GLN A 108 -18.30 0.03 7.08
CA GLN A 108 -18.88 0.00 5.73
C GLN A 108 -17.96 -0.58 4.65
N HIS A 109 -16.64 -0.35 4.71
CA HIS A 109 -15.73 -0.62 3.59
C HIS A 109 -14.40 -1.25 4.05
N ARG A 110 -14.43 -2.46 4.62
CA ARG A 110 -13.20 -3.19 4.95
C ARG A 110 -12.36 -3.40 3.69
N TYR A 111 -11.16 -2.82 3.67
CA TYR A 111 -10.27 -2.89 2.51
C TYR A 111 -9.77 -4.33 2.25
N LEU A 112 -9.54 -5.09 3.33
CA LEU A 112 -9.32 -6.53 3.35
C LEU A 112 -10.38 -7.15 4.27
N THR A 113 -11.16 -8.10 3.76
CA THR A 113 -12.23 -8.75 4.54
C THR A 113 -11.67 -9.88 5.40
N LEU A 114 -12.38 -10.27 6.46
CA LEU A 114 -11.95 -11.39 7.29
C LEU A 114 -11.92 -12.71 6.50
N GLU A 115 -12.85 -12.88 5.56
CA GLU A 115 -12.89 -14.03 4.65
C GLU A 115 -11.65 -14.09 3.76
N THR A 116 -11.19 -12.96 3.23
CA THR A 116 -9.92 -12.94 2.51
C THR A 116 -8.79 -13.26 3.48
N MET A 117 -8.72 -12.67 4.66
CA MET A 117 -7.61 -12.92 5.59
C MET A 117 -7.54 -14.35 6.15
N ALA A 118 -8.67 -15.05 6.33
CA ALA A 118 -8.72 -16.40 6.89
C ALA A 118 -7.90 -17.44 6.09
N GLY A 119 -7.78 -17.26 4.77
CA GLY A 119 -6.96 -18.15 3.92
C GLY A 119 -5.44 -17.99 4.08
N ILE A 120 -4.96 -16.94 4.76
CA ILE A 120 -3.53 -16.74 5.11
C ILE A 120 -3.24 -17.22 6.54
N ALA A 121 -4.23 -17.07 7.43
CA ALA A 121 -4.15 -17.35 8.86
C ALA A 121 -3.78 -18.79 9.25
N ALA A 122 -3.98 -19.75 8.34
CA ALA A 122 -3.67 -21.14 8.61
C ALA A 122 -2.16 -21.40 8.76
N ALA A 123 -1.31 -20.43 8.42
CA ALA A 123 0.15 -20.57 8.49
C ALA A 123 0.81 -19.89 9.71
N ASP A 124 0.17 -18.94 10.40
CA ASP A 124 0.73 -18.27 11.58
C ASP A 124 -0.36 -17.75 12.55
N GLU A 125 -0.13 -18.00 13.84
CA GLU A 125 -1.05 -17.99 15.00
C GLU A 125 -1.48 -16.57 15.51
N PRO A 126 -1.97 -16.41 16.75
CA PRO A 126 -3.32 -16.05 17.23
C PRO A 126 -3.80 -14.57 17.03
N ALA A 127 -3.17 -13.76 16.17
CA ALA A 127 -3.48 -12.33 16.05
C ALA A 127 -4.89 -12.03 15.49
N ILE A 128 -5.51 -12.97 14.79
CA ILE A 128 -6.83 -12.80 14.17
C ILE A 128 -7.97 -12.93 15.18
N THR A 129 -7.73 -13.56 16.34
CA THR A 129 -8.75 -13.77 17.39
C THR A 129 -9.18 -12.47 18.07
N LEU A 130 -8.41 -11.37 17.92
CA LEU A 130 -8.74 -10.06 18.51
C LEU A 130 -9.62 -9.18 17.61
N LEU A 131 -9.89 -9.57 16.36
CA LEU A 131 -10.77 -8.80 15.50
C LEU A 131 -12.23 -9.10 15.85
N PRO A 132 -13.07 -8.09 16.16
CA PRO A 132 -14.47 -8.34 16.44
C PRO A 132 -15.09 -9.02 15.23
N SER A 133 -15.60 -10.23 15.46
CA SER A 133 -16.33 -10.99 14.45
C SER A 133 -17.48 -10.12 13.96
N ALA A 134 -17.57 -9.93 12.64
CA ALA A 134 -18.69 -9.23 12.05
C ALA A 134 -19.95 -10.00 12.43
N LYS A 135 -20.75 -9.47 13.36
CA LYS A 135 -22.08 -10.03 13.61
C LYS A 135 -22.88 -9.86 12.33
N ALA A 136 -23.09 -10.97 11.61
CA ALA A 136 -24.09 -11.05 10.56
C ALA A 136 -25.43 -10.66 11.19
N THR A 137 -26.02 -9.57 10.69
CA THR A 137 -27.43 -9.22 10.92
C THR A 137 -28.16 -9.46 9.61
#